data_AF-A0A2V7JUI3-F1
#
_entry.id   AF-A0A2V7JUI3-F1
#
_cell.length_a   1.000
_cell.length_b   1.000
_cell.length_c   1.000
_cell.angle_alpha   90.00
_cell.angle_beta   90.00
_cell.angle_gamma   90.00
#
_symmetry.space_group_name_H-M   'P 1'
#
loop_
_entity.id
_entity.type
_entity.pdbx_description
1 polymer ?
#
loop_
_entity_poly.entity_id
_entity_poly.type
_entity_poly.pdbx_seq_one_letter_code
_entity_poly.pdbx_strand_id
1 'polypeptide(L)' 'IRTLGDLVRQSESQILQVKNFGKKSLNEIADLLERENLNFGMKYEETPDGVRITDQGTPPNRNVATVGADDEEEV' A
#
# COMPACT_ATOMS: atom_id res chain seq x y z
N ILE A 1 6.72 10.99 -2.28
CA ILE A 1 6.47 9.86 -3.20
C ILE A 1 6.85 10.33 -4.60
N ARG A 2 7.86 9.71 -5.23
CA ARG A 2 8.32 10.07 -6.58
C ARG A 2 8.12 8.95 -7.59
N THR A 3 8.15 7.70 -7.13
CA THR A 3 7.99 6.50 -7.96
C THR A 3 6.81 5.64 -7.50
N LEU A 4 6.38 4.70 -8.35
CA LEU A 4 5.41 3.67 -7.96
C LEU A 4 5.94 2.80 -6.80
N GLY A 5 7.25 2.52 -6.78
CA GLY A 5 7.92 1.81 -5.68
C GLY A 5 7.80 2.54 -4.33
N ASP A 6 7.87 3.88 -4.34
CA ASP A 6 7.63 4.68 -3.14
C ASP A 6 6.17 4.60 -2.69
N LEU A 7 5.23 4.48 -3.64
CA LEU A 7 3.80 4.47 -3.38
C LEU A 7 3.36 3.14 -2.77
N VAL A 8 3.77 2.01 -3.34
CA VAL A 8 3.40 0.66 -2.83
C VAL A 8 3.93 0.42 -1.42
N ARG A 9 5.00 1.11 -1.00
CA ARG A 9 5.54 1.04 0.36
C ARG A 9 4.71 1.79 1.40
N GLN A 10 3.79 2.65 0.98
CA GLN A 10 2.92 3.39 1.91
C GLN A 10 1.65 2.60 2.18
N SER A 11 1.15 2.67 3.41
CA SER A 11 -0.17 2.17 3.76
C SER A 11 -1.27 3.17 3.40
N GLU A 12 -2.51 2.70 3.28
CA GLU A 12 -3.66 3.57 3.03
C GLU A 12 -3.80 4.68 4.07
N SER A 13 -3.60 4.34 5.35
CA SER A 13 -3.65 5.30 6.46
C SER A 13 -2.59 6.39 6.32
N GLN A 14 -1.37 6.04 5.87
CA GLN A 14 -0.30 7.02 5.63
C GLN A 14 -0.67 7.94 4.45
N ILE A 15 -1.25 7.39 3.38
CA ILE A 15 -1.71 8.19 2.24
C ILE A 15 -2.81 9.17 2.65
N LEU A 16 -3.77 8.74 3.49
CA LEU A 16 -4.83 9.61 4.01
C LEU A 16 -4.33 10.73 4.94
N GLN A 17 -3.18 10.55 5.58
CA GLN A 17 -2.55 11.59 6.41
C GLN A 17 -1.82 12.66 5.56
N VAL A 18 -1.56 12.42 4.28
CA VAL A 18 -0.90 13.39 3.41
C VAL A 18 -1.83 14.58 3.14
N LYS A 19 -1.30 15.80 3.31
CA LYS A 19 -2.04 17.04 3.03
C LYS A 19 -2.51 17.05 1.57
N ASN A 20 -3.81 17.30 1.37
CA ASN A 20 -4.52 17.29 0.08
C ASN A 20 -4.81 15.91 -0.53
N PHE A 21 -4.52 14.83 0.19
CA PHE A 21 -5.06 13.50 -0.15
C PHE A 21 -6.35 13.26 0.61
N GLY A 22 -7.28 12.55 -0.04
CA GLY A 22 -8.56 12.18 0.56
C GLY A 22 -9.11 10.93 -0.10
N LYS A 23 -10.32 10.53 0.31
CA LYS A 23 -10.94 9.27 -0.10
C LYS A 23 -10.99 9.05 -1.62
N LYS A 24 -11.24 10.11 -2.40
CA LYS A 24 -11.27 10.02 -3.87
C LYS A 24 -9.90 9.67 -4.45
N SER A 25 -8.86 10.38 -4.05
CA SER A 25 -7.48 10.12 -4.49
C SER A 25 -6.97 8.76 -3.99
N LEU A 26 -7.38 8.34 -2.79
CA LEU A 26 -7.06 7.01 -2.28
C LEU A 26 -7.69 5.92 -3.15
N ASN A 27 -8.96 6.06 -3.53
CA ASN A 27 -9.63 5.11 -4.42
C ASN A 27 -8.98 5.07 -5.82
N GLU A 28 -8.55 6.22 -6.36
CA GLU A 28 -7.82 6.26 -7.63
C GLU A 28 -6.47 5.53 -7.54
N ILE A 29 -5.77 5.62 -6.41
CA ILE A 29 -4.56 4.84 -6.16
C ILE A 29 -4.88 3.35 -6.00
N ALA A 30 -5.92 3.01 -5.25
CA ALA A 30 -6.33 1.62 -5.05
C ALA A 30 -6.65 0.94 -6.40
N ASP A 31 -7.41 1.62 -7.26
CA ASP A 31 -7.71 1.15 -8.62
C ASP A 31 -6.44 1.01 -9.48
N LEU A 32 -5.45 1.90 -9.33
CA LEU A 32 -4.17 1.79 -10.03
C LEU A 32 -3.38 0.56 -9.55
N LEU A 33 -3.30 0.35 -8.24
CA LEU A 33 -2.59 -0.77 -7.65
C LEU A 33 -3.24 -2.11 -8.01
N GLU A 34 -4.57 -2.19 -7.97
CA GLU A 34 -5.32 -3.38 -8.36
C GLU A 34 -5.05 -3.76 -9.82
N ARG A 35 -5.02 -2.77 -10.73
CA ARG A 35 -4.74 -3.00 -12.17
C ARG A 35 -3.33 -3.53 -12.43
N GLU A 36 -2.35 -3.09 -11.65
CA GLU A 36 -0.97 -3.56 -11.73
C GLU A 36 -0.72 -4.81 -10.85
N ASN A 37 -1.77 -5.31 -10.20
CA ASN A 37 -1.71 -6.47 -9.29
C ASN A 37 -0.72 -6.26 -8.13
N LEU A 38 -0.71 -5.04 -7.59
CA LEU A 38 0.11 -4.54 -6.49
C LEU A 38 -0.73 -4.22 -5.25
N ASN A 39 -0.05 -4.12 -4.11
CA ASN A 39 -0.67 -3.91 -2.80
C ASN A 39 -0.12 -2.64 -2.12
N PHE A 40 -0.85 -2.16 -1.10
CA PHE A 40 -0.38 -1.11 -0.21
C PHE A 40 0.53 -1.69 0.87
N GLY A 41 1.47 -0.90 1.38
CA GLY A 41 2.40 -1.32 2.43
C GLY A 41 3.35 -2.46 2.04
N MET A 42 3.53 -2.75 0.74
CA MET A 42 4.48 -3.75 0.27
C MET A 42 5.91 -3.39 0.70
N LYS A 43 6.65 -4.38 1.21
CA LYS A 43 8.08 -4.24 1.49
C LYS A 43 8.87 -5.14 0.57
N TYR A 44 9.93 -4.58 0.03
CA TYR A 44 10.81 -5.29 -0.87
C TYR A 44 12.23 -4.78 -0.71
N GLU A 45 13.17 -5.68 -0.90
CA GLU A 45 14.60 -5.44 -0.86
C GLU A 45 15.18 -5.60 -2.26
N GLU A 46 15.98 -4.62 -2.68
CA GLU A 46 16.75 -4.72 -3.91
C GLU A 46 18.05 -5.45 -3.60
N THR A 47 18.17 -6.67 -4.12
CA THR A 47 19.34 -7.52 -4.02
C THR A 47 20.10 -7.52 -5.36
N PRO A 48 21.39 -7.92 -5.40
CA PRO A 48 22.14 -8.05 -6.65
C PRO A 48 21.47 -8.99 -7.67
N ASP A 49 20.67 -9.95 -7.19
CA ASP A 49 19.93 -10.92 -7.99
C ASP A 49 18.53 -10.42 -8.41
N GLY A 50 18.13 -9.22 -7.99
CA GLY A 50 16.85 -8.60 -8.34
C GLY A 50 16.04 -8.11 -7.14
N VAL A 51 14.74 -7.87 -7.36
CA VAL A 51 13.82 -7.39 -6.32
C VAL A 51 13.22 -8.58 -5.57
N ARG A 52 13.44 -8.62 -4.26
CA ARG A 52 12.84 -9.62 -3.37
C ARG A 52 11.73 -8.99 -2.54
N ILE A 53 10.49 -9.44 -2.76
CA ILE A 53 9.36 -9.02 -1.91
C ILE A 53 9.49 -9.72 -0.54
N THR A 54 9.56 -8.93 0.52
CA THR A 54 9.63 -9.40 1.91
C THR A 54 8.27 -9.34 2.60
N ASP A 55 7.40 -8.45 2.13
CA ASP A 55 6.04 -8.28 2.63
C ASP A 55 5.12 -7.93 1.45
N GLN A 56 4.06 -8.73 1.26
CA GLN A 56 3.04 -8.53 0.24
C GLN A 56 2.09 -7.36 0.60
N GLY A 57 2.12 -6.88 1.84
CA GLY A 57 1.29 -5.77 2.30
C GLY A 57 -0.21 -6.09 2.28
N THR A 58 -1.02 -5.02 2.29
CA THR A 58 -2.48 -5.09 2.31
C THR A 58 -3.03 -4.90 0.90
N PRO A 59 -3.88 -5.81 0.40
CA PRO A 59 -4.49 -5.66 -0.91
C PRO A 59 -5.36 -4.40 -0.97
N PRO A 60 -5.40 -3.70 -2.10
CA PRO A 60 -6.16 -2.47 -2.29
C PRO A 60 -7.66 -2.81 -2.48
N ASN A 61 -8.29 -3.38 -1.46
CA ASN A 61 -9.69 -3.78 -1.55
C ASN A 61 -10.58 -2.54 -1.40
N ARG A 62 -11.50 -2.25 -2.32
CA ARG A 62 -12.39 -1.07 -2.19
C ARG A 62 -13.22 -1.02 -0.90
N ASN A 63 -13.24 -2.12 -0.13
CA ASN A 63 -13.89 -2.26 1.18
C ASN A 63 -12.95 -2.14 2.41
N VAL A 64 -11.63 -1.88 2.27
CA VAL A 64 -10.64 -1.95 3.40
C VAL A 64 -10.72 -0.88 4.48
N ALA A 65 -11.61 0.12 4.41
CA ALA A 65 -11.83 1.01 5.56
C ALA A 65 -12.31 0.26 6.84
N THR A 66 -12.52 -1.06 6.78
CA THR A 66 -13.05 -1.92 7.83
C THR A 66 -12.13 -3.04 8.32
N VAL A 67 -10.93 -3.25 7.73
CA VAL A 67 -10.11 -4.46 8.00
C VAL A 67 -8.64 -4.15 8.36
N GLY A 68 -8.29 -2.88 8.55
CA GLY A 68 -6.88 -2.45 8.72
C GLY A 68 -6.55 -1.85 10.09
N ALA A 69 -7.38 -2.08 11.11
CA ALA A 69 -7.14 -1.58 12.47
C ALA A 69 -6.92 -2.71 13.49
N ASP A 70 -6.66 -3.92 13.02
CA ASP A 70 -6.74 -5.16 13.81
C ASP A 70 -5.55 -6.12 13.61
N ASP A 71 -4.44 -5.67 13.01
CA ASP A 71 -3.15 -6.38 13.03
C ASP A 71 -2.12 -5.66 13.92
N GLU A 72 -2.55 -5.17 15.09
CA GLU A 72 -1.63 -4.91 16.22
C GLU A 72 -1.75 -6.06 17.24
N GLU A 73 -0.68 -6.88 17.26
CA GLU A 73 -0.22 -7.83 18.30
C GLU A 73 -1.10 -9.05 18.65
N GLU A 74 -0.72 -10.22 18.12
CA GLU A 74 -0.83 -11.49 18.85
C GLU A 74 0.55 -11.82 19.46
N VAL A 75 0.70 -11.57 20.77
CA VAL A 75 1.73 -12.18 21.65
C VAL A 75 1.05 -12.74 22.90
#